data_AF-A0A959YCM7-F1
#
_entry.id   AF-A0A959YCM7-F1
#
_cell.length_a   1.000
_cell.length_b   1.000
_cell.length_c   1.000
_cell.angle_alpha   90.00
_cell.angle_beta   90.00
_cell.angle_gamma   90.00
#
_symmetry.space_group_name_H-M   'P 1'
#
loop_
_entity.id
_entity.type
_entity.pdbx_description
1 polymer ?
#
loop_
_entity_poly.entity_id
_entity_poly.type
_entity_poly.pdbx_seq_one_letter_code
_entity_poly.pdbx_strand_id
1 'polypeptide(L)'
;LDQAVKTYQRDLIANNPATLAARLVKMSMNVELPEPRKPDGTLDSAASYYQYRDHYWDNFDFNDPRIVRVPVFGNKLDEYLGKLVPQVPDTINALADKLIARTSDPEVFKYIVHTITHRYETSDIMGMDAVLVHMAQTYYCPKNGAPNRVDWMSEENLDKLCEKTRKLAPLLIGKKAPYLCLTDSTEENW
;
A
#
# COMPACT_ATOMS: atom_id res chain seq x y z
N LEU A 1 24.37 14.49 5.06
CA LEU A 1 24.56 14.97 3.67
C LEU A 1 25.05 16.40 3.74
N ASP A 2 26.05 16.75 2.93
CA ASP A 2 26.59 18.11 2.86
C ASP A 2 25.54 19.10 2.31
N GLN A 3 25.50 20.31 2.86
CA GLN A 3 24.51 21.34 2.51
C GLN A 3 24.65 21.75 1.04
N ALA A 4 25.87 21.76 0.51
CA ALA A 4 26.15 22.00 -0.90
C ALA A 4 25.48 20.97 -1.83
N VAL A 5 25.47 19.69 -1.43
CA VAL A 5 24.84 18.61 -2.21
C VAL A 5 23.32 18.79 -2.26
N LYS A 6 22.69 19.14 -1.14
CA LYS A 6 21.25 19.42 -1.10
C LYS A 6 20.88 20.61 -1.99
N THR A 7 21.68 21.68 -1.98
CA THR A 7 21.45 22.85 -2.83
C THR A 7 21.56 22.48 -4.31
N TYR A 8 22.62 21.77 -4.70
CA TYR A 8 22.79 21.30 -6.08
C TYR A 8 21.61 20.42 -6.55
N GLN A 9 21.14 19.51 -5.69
CA GLN A 9 19.97 18.68 -6.00
C GLN A 9 18.71 19.52 -6.22
N ARG A 10 18.46 20.53 -5.38
CA ARG A 10 17.32 21.46 -5.55
C ARG A 10 17.42 22.26 -6.85
N ASP A 11 18.60 22.78 -7.16
CA ASP A 11 18.83 23.56 -8.39
C ASP A 11 18.63 22.69 -9.63
N LEU A 12 19.11 21.44 -9.60
CA LEU A 12 18.91 20.48 -10.68
C LEU A 12 17.42 20.19 -10.92
N ILE A 13 16.64 20.04 -9.84
CA ILE A 13 15.19 19.84 -9.91
C ILE A 13 14.49 21.07 -10.47
N ALA A 14 14.85 22.27 -9.99
CA ALA A 14 14.24 23.53 -10.41
C ALA A 14 14.52 23.84 -11.88
N ASN A 15 15.73 23.56 -12.35
CA ASN A 15 16.15 23.85 -13.72
C ASN A 15 15.64 22.82 -14.73
N ASN A 16 15.34 21.58 -14.32
CA ASN A 16 14.98 20.48 -15.23
C ASN A 16 13.76 19.64 -14.77
N PRO A 17 12.63 20.24 -14.37
CA PRO A 17 11.54 19.54 -13.67
C PRO A 17 10.85 18.44 -14.50
N ALA A 18 10.90 18.53 -15.83
CA ALA A 18 10.33 17.55 -16.74
C ALA A 18 11.21 16.31 -16.97
N THR A 19 12.48 16.35 -16.55
CA THR A 19 13.41 15.24 -16.80
C THR A 19 13.22 14.12 -15.78
N LEU A 20 13.39 12.87 -16.23
CA LEU A 20 13.35 11.71 -15.34
C LEU A 20 14.46 11.77 -14.27
N ALA A 21 15.62 12.33 -14.62
CA ALA A 21 16.74 12.51 -13.69
C ALA A 21 16.37 13.44 -12.53
N ALA A 22 15.75 14.60 -12.80
CA ALA A 22 15.27 15.49 -11.75
C ALA A 22 14.23 14.82 -10.85
N ARG A 23 13.29 14.06 -11.44
CA ARG A 23 12.28 13.31 -10.68
C ARG A 23 12.92 12.23 -9.81
N LEU A 24 13.92 11.52 -10.32
CA LEU A 24 14.67 10.51 -9.57
C LEU A 24 15.38 11.08 -8.35
N VAL A 25 16.06 12.22 -8.53
CA VAL A 25 16.71 12.95 -7.44
C VAL A 25 15.66 13.40 -6.42
N LYS A 26 14.54 13.97 -6.88
CA LYS A 26 13.44 14.41 -6.01
C LYS A 26 12.87 13.26 -5.15
N MET A 27 12.61 12.10 -5.74
CA MET A 27 12.13 10.90 -5.03
C MET A 27 13.13 10.36 -4.00
N SER A 28 14.43 10.59 -4.23
CA SER A 28 15.50 10.16 -3.33
C SER A 28 15.72 11.13 -2.16
N MET A 29 15.17 12.34 -2.24
CA MET A 29 15.26 13.34 -1.19
C MET A 29 14.15 13.14 -0.15
N ASN A 30 14.53 13.26 1.12
CA ASN A 30 13.56 13.31 2.22
C ASN A 30 12.81 14.65 2.18
N VAL A 31 11.52 14.62 2.50
CA VAL A 31 10.71 15.82 2.68
C VAL A 31 11.20 16.54 3.94
N GLU A 32 11.51 17.82 3.81
CA GLU A 32 11.88 18.67 4.94
C GLU A 32 10.60 19.17 5.60
N LEU A 33 10.28 18.61 6.77
CA LEU A 33 9.08 18.94 7.53
C LEU A 33 9.47 19.70 8.80
N PRO A 34 8.65 20.67 9.24
CA PRO A 34 8.87 21.33 10.53
C PRO A 34 8.76 20.31 11.66
N GLU A 35 9.58 20.48 12.69
CA GLU A 35 9.53 19.63 13.89
C GLU A 35 8.38 20.10 14.80
N PRO A 36 7.28 19.34 14.94
CA PRO A 36 6.22 19.70 15.86
C PRO A 36 6.73 19.64 17.30
N ARG A 37 6.50 20.72 18.05
CA ARG A 37 6.87 20.80 19.47
C ARG A 37 5.62 20.87 20.32
N LYS A 38 5.68 20.22 21.46
CA LYS A 38 4.65 20.29 22.51
C LYS A 38 4.67 21.67 23.18
N PRO A 39 3.62 22.02 23.95
CA PRO A 39 3.59 23.28 24.72
C PRO A 39 4.77 23.43 25.70
N ASP A 40 5.36 22.33 26.14
CA ASP A 40 6.55 22.27 27.01
C ASP A 40 7.89 22.49 26.26
N GLY A 41 7.84 22.68 24.93
CA GLY A 41 9.02 22.87 24.08
C GLY A 41 9.75 21.59 23.68
N THR A 42 9.31 20.42 24.17
CA THR A 42 9.87 19.11 23.76
C THR A 42 9.33 18.68 22.40
N LEU A 43 10.09 17.84 21.70
CA LEU A 43 9.68 17.30 20.41
C LEU A 43 8.47 16.38 20.59
N ASP A 44 7.42 16.61 19.80
CA ASP A 44 6.29 15.69 19.73
C ASP A 44 6.59 14.57 18.73
N SER A 45 7.19 13.49 19.23
CA SER A 45 7.56 12.34 18.41
C SER A 45 6.37 11.69 17.69
N ALA A 46 5.19 11.69 18.31
CA ALA A 46 3.98 11.14 17.71
C ALA A 46 3.50 12.04 16.56
N ALA A 47 3.42 13.35 16.79
CA ALA A 47 3.07 14.29 15.73
C ALA A 47 4.09 14.29 14.59
N SER A 48 5.39 14.21 14.89
CA SER A 48 6.45 14.09 13.87
C SER A 48 6.26 12.84 13.02
N TYR A 49 5.95 11.69 13.65
CA TYR A 49 5.71 10.45 12.94
C TYR A 49 4.49 10.52 12.01
N TYR A 50 3.36 11.03 12.51
CA TYR A 50 2.14 11.15 11.71
C TYR A 50 2.34 12.12 10.53
N GLN A 51 2.97 13.26 10.79
CA GLN A 51 3.29 14.24 9.76
C GLN A 51 4.23 13.67 8.70
N TYR A 52 5.28 12.96 9.11
CA TYR A 52 6.20 12.32 8.17
C TYR A 52 5.49 11.27 7.30
N ARG A 53 4.57 10.49 7.88
CA ARG A 53 3.79 9.49 7.16
C ARG A 53 2.83 10.11 6.13
N ASP A 54 2.16 11.20 6.49
CA ASP A 54 1.19 11.85 5.61
C ASP A 54 1.84 12.54 4.39
N HIS A 55 3.06 13.05 4.60
CA HIS A 55 3.88 13.72 3.58
C HIS A 55 4.92 12.81 2.90
N TYR A 56 4.96 11.52 3.23
CA TYR A 56 5.97 10.58 2.71
C TYR A 56 6.01 10.54 1.18
N TRP A 57 4.84 10.69 0.54
CA TRP A 57 4.66 10.58 -0.90
C TRP A 57 4.67 11.92 -1.66
N ASP A 58 4.95 13.04 -0.99
CA ASP A 58 4.86 14.39 -1.61
C ASP A 58 5.87 14.63 -2.74
N ASN A 59 7.00 13.92 -2.70
CA ASN A 59 8.03 14.00 -3.72
C ASN A 59 7.77 13.10 -4.94
N PHE A 60 6.71 12.29 -4.93
CA PHE A 60 6.40 11.32 -5.97
C PHE A 60 5.31 11.84 -6.91
N ASP A 61 5.56 11.71 -8.22
CA ASP A 61 4.58 12.03 -9.26
C ASP A 61 3.92 10.74 -9.75
N PHE A 62 2.77 10.39 -9.16
CA PHE A 62 2.01 9.16 -9.50
C PHE A 62 1.33 9.19 -10.87
N ASN A 63 1.46 10.28 -11.63
CA ASN A 63 0.93 10.40 -12.98
C ASN A 63 1.96 10.00 -14.04
N ASP A 64 3.24 9.83 -13.67
CA ASP A 64 4.28 9.41 -14.60
C ASP A 64 4.47 7.89 -14.55
N PRO A 65 4.11 7.14 -15.61
CA PRO A 65 4.28 5.69 -15.64
C PRO A 65 5.75 5.27 -15.53
N ARG A 66 6.71 6.14 -15.83
CA ARG A 66 8.15 5.80 -15.78
C ARG A 66 8.62 5.47 -14.37
N ILE A 67 7.95 5.96 -13.32
CA ILE A 67 8.37 5.75 -11.93
C ILE A 67 8.38 4.27 -11.55
N VAL A 68 7.49 3.45 -12.12
CA VAL A 68 7.38 2.02 -11.78
C VAL A 68 8.58 1.22 -12.26
N ARG A 69 9.31 1.75 -13.24
CA ARG A 69 10.51 1.11 -13.82
C ARG A 69 11.78 1.46 -13.06
N VAL A 70 11.68 2.37 -12.09
CA VAL A 70 12.81 2.83 -11.28
C VAL A 70 12.83 2.04 -9.97
N PRO A 71 13.96 1.43 -9.58
CA PRO A 71 14.05 0.62 -8.36
C PRO A 71 13.82 1.43 -7.08
N VAL A 72 14.08 2.74 -7.11
CA VAL A 72 13.82 3.65 -5.98
C VAL A 72 12.36 3.62 -5.56
N PHE A 73 11.42 3.54 -6.51
CA PHE A 73 9.99 3.52 -6.19
C PHE A 73 9.59 2.24 -5.45
N GLY A 74 10.02 1.07 -5.94
CA GLY A 74 9.78 -0.20 -5.26
C GLY A 74 10.36 -0.24 -3.85
N ASN A 75 11.63 0.17 -3.69
CA ASN A 75 12.29 0.23 -2.38
C ASN A 75 11.55 1.17 -1.41
N LYS A 76 11.04 2.30 -1.91
CA LYS A 76 10.30 3.28 -1.10
C LYS A 76 8.90 2.79 -0.72
N LEU A 77 8.23 2.05 -1.61
CA LEU A 77 6.97 1.38 -1.30
C LEU A 77 7.18 0.30 -0.24
N ASP A 78 8.28 -0.46 -0.33
CA ASP A 78 8.60 -1.48 0.64
C ASP A 78 8.97 -0.91 2.02
N GLU A 79 9.71 0.20 2.04
CA GLU A 79 10.01 0.97 3.24
C GLU A 79 8.73 1.51 3.89
N TYR A 80 7.82 2.08 3.08
CA TYR A 80 6.53 2.60 3.55
C TYR A 80 5.70 1.51 4.22
N LEU A 81 5.45 0.40 3.52
CA LEU A 81 4.61 -0.69 4.02
C LEU A 81 5.25 -1.48 5.17
N GLY A 82 6.58 -1.57 5.20
CA GLY A 82 7.29 -2.38 6.20
C GLY A 82 7.67 -1.66 7.48
N LYS A 83 8.09 -0.40 7.37
CA LYS A 83 8.64 0.36 8.51
C LYS A 83 7.74 1.48 8.96
N LEU A 84 7.10 2.18 8.02
CA LEU A 84 6.35 3.39 8.35
C LEU A 84 4.90 3.09 8.72
N VAL A 85 4.28 2.14 8.02
CA VAL A 85 2.91 1.72 8.30
C VAL A 85 2.89 0.75 9.49
N PRO A 86 2.06 1.00 10.53
CA PRO A 86 1.85 0.03 11.60
C PRO A 86 1.25 -1.26 11.02
N GLN A 87 1.72 -2.42 11.49
CA GLN A 87 1.29 -3.74 11.03
C GLN A 87 -0.10 -4.11 11.58
N VAL A 88 -1.10 -3.28 11.30
CA VAL A 88 -2.50 -3.42 11.71
C VAL A 88 -3.36 -3.38 10.45
N PRO A 89 -4.14 -4.44 10.16
CA PRO A 89 -4.88 -4.55 8.89
C PRO A 89 -5.75 -3.35 8.55
N ASP A 90 -6.51 -2.82 9.51
CA ASP A 90 -7.39 -1.67 9.28
C ASP A 90 -6.62 -0.40 8.90
N THR A 91 -5.46 -0.18 9.54
CA THR A 91 -4.61 0.98 9.25
C THR A 91 -3.94 0.82 7.90
N ILE A 92 -3.48 -0.39 7.58
CA ILE A 92 -2.89 -0.71 6.27
C ILE A 92 -3.91 -0.48 5.17
N ASN A 93 -5.14 -0.99 5.31
CA ASN A 93 -6.21 -0.82 4.33
C ASN A 93 -6.51 0.66 4.07
N ALA A 94 -6.69 1.46 5.13
CA ALA A 94 -6.96 2.88 5.00
C ALA A 94 -5.80 3.65 4.31
N LEU A 95 -4.54 3.29 4.60
CA LEU A 95 -3.38 3.94 4.00
C LEU A 95 -3.12 3.46 2.57
N ALA A 96 -3.39 2.20 2.26
CA ALA A 96 -3.35 1.63 0.91
C ALA A 96 -4.39 2.32 0.03
N ASP A 97 -5.63 2.44 0.50
CA ASP A 97 -6.70 3.12 -0.24
C ASP A 97 -6.37 4.60 -0.48
N LYS A 98 -5.81 5.29 0.51
CA LYS A 98 -5.32 6.67 0.34
C LYS A 98 -4.21 6.79 -0.70
N LEU A 99 -3.26 5.85 -0.72
CA LEU A 99 -2.18 5.84 -1.72
C LEU A 99 -2.74 5.58 -3.13
N ILE A 100 -3.61 4.59 -3.26
CA ILE A 100 -4.25 4.23 -4.52
C ILE A 100 -5.14 5.36 -5.04
N ALA A 101 -5.85 6.07 -4.16
CA ALA A 101 -6.66 7.23 -4.55
C ALA A 101 -5.83 8.41 -5.10
N ARG A 102 -4.53 8.51 -4.78
CA ARG A 102 -3.61 9.52 -5.34
C ARG A 102 -3.13 9.16 -6.75
N THR A 103 -3.29 7.91 -7.18
CA THR A 103 -2.84 7.45 -8.51
C THR A 103 -3.92 7.68 -9.55
N SER A 104 -3.55 8.27 -10.68
CA SER A 104 -4.44 8.41 -11.85
C SER A 104 -3.99 7.56 -13.03
N ASP A 105 -2.70 7.23 -13.10
CA ASP A 105 -2.13 6.43 -14.19
C ASP A 105 -2.39 4.92 -13.97
N PRO A 106 -2.88 4.18 -14.99
CA PRO A 106 -3.16 2.75 -14.89
C PRO A 106 -1.93 1.87 -14.60
N GLU A 107 -0.75 2.22 -15.12
CA GLU A 107 0.48 1.43 -14.92
C GLU A 107 0.94 1.53 -13.46
N VAL A 108 0.88 2.75 -12.89
CA VAL A 108 1.21 3.02 -11.49
C VAL A 108 0.19 2.37 -10.54
N PHE A 109 -1.10 2.50 -10.85
CA PHE A 109 -2.19 1.85 -10.13
C PHE A 109 -1.99 0.33 -10.05
N LYS A 110 -1.77 -0.30 -11.21
CA LYS A 110 -1.49 -1.75 -11.32
C LYS A 110 -0.31 -2.15 -10.45
N TYR A 111 0.79 -1.41 -10.51
CA TYR A 111 2.00 -1.74 -9.76
C TYR A 111 1.75 -1.71 -8.25
N ILE A 112 1.16 -0.63 -7.73
CA ILE A 112 0.90 -0.50 -6.28
C ILE A 112 -0.05 -1.58 -5.79
N VAL A 113 -1.16 -1.79 -6.49
CA VAL A 113 -2.15 -2.81 -6.10
C VAL A 113 -1.53 -4.21 -6.11
N HIS A 114 -0.75 -4.54 -7.15
CA HIS A 114 -0.07 -5.83 -7.24
C HIS A 114 0.97 -6.02 -6.14
N THR A 115 1.82 -5.02 -5.89
CA THR A 115 2.86 -5.09 -4.85
C THR A 115 2.26 -5.23 -3.45
N ILE A 116 1.23 -4.46 -3.12
CA ILE A 116 0.54 -4.56 -1.82
C ILE A 116 -0.09 -5.96 -1.67
N THR A 117 -0.82 -6.40 -2.68
CA THR A 117 -1.52 -7.71 -2.65
C THR A 117 -0.53 -8.85 -2.49
N HIS A 118 0.54 -8.86 -3.29
CA HIS A 118 1.56 -9.91 -3.22
C HIS A 118 2.29 -9.92 -1.87
N ARG A 119 2.61 -8.74 -1.33
CA ARG A 119 3.31 -8.61 -0.05
C ARG A 119 2.50 -9.16 1.11
N TYR A 120 1.20 -8.86 1.17
CA TYR A 120 0.35 -9.34 2.26
C TYR A 120 -0.14 -10.77 2.04
N GLU A 121 -0.17 -11.26 0.80
CA GLU A 121 -0.39 -12.68 0.51
C GLU A 121 0.78 -13.57 0.94
N THR A 122 2.02 -13.07 0.83
CA THR A 122 3.25 -13.79 1.20
C THR A 122 3.75 -13.46 2.61
N SER A 123 3.01 -12.64 3.35
CA SER A 123 3.40 -12.19 4.69
C SER A 123 3.20 -13.30 5.73
N ASP A 124 4.24 -13.60 6.50
CA ASP A 124 4.18 -14.53 7.64
C ASP A 124 3.47 -13.96 8.88
N ILE A 125 3.11 -12.66 8.86
CA ILE A 125 2.42 -12.01 9.98
C ILE A 125 0.94 -12.44 10.01
N MET A 126 0.54 -13.07 11.11
CA MET A 126 -0.84 -13.49 11.34
C MET A 126 -1.83 -12.31 11.29
N GLY A 127 -2.95 -12.51 10.60
CA GLY A 127 -4.03 -11.53 10.47
C GLY A 127 -3.90 -10.59 9.27
N MET A 128 -2.79 -10.66 8.52
CA MET A 128 -2.60 -9.89 7.28
C MET A 128 -3.49 -10.36 6.12
N ASP A 129 -4.10 -11.55 6.24
CA ASP A 129 -5.12 -12.05 5.32
C ASP A 129 -6.29 -11.05 5.15
N ALA A 130 -6.58 -10.26 6.19
CA ALA A 130 -7.61 -9.23 6.14
C ALA A 130 -7.27 -8.13 5.12
N VAL A 131 -5.98 -7.80 4.93
CA VAL A 131 -5.54 -6.84 3.92
C VAL A 131 -5.68 -7.43 2.53
N LEU A 132 -5.25 -8.69 2.34
CA LEU A 132 -5.43 -9.41 1.08
C LEU A 132 -6.91 -9.45 0.67
N VAL A 133 -7.80 -9.79 1.61
CA VAL A 133 -9.25 -9.85 1.35
C VAL A 133 -9.80 -8.47 0.98
N HIS A 134 -9.41 -7.41 1.67
CA HIS A 134 -9.85 -6.04 1.36
C HIS A 134 -9.39 -5.59 -0.04
N MET A 135 -8.12 -5.82 -0.37
CA MET A 135 -7.54 -5.47 -1.67
C MET A 135 -8.20 -6.26 -2.80
N ALA A 136 -8.39 -7.57 -2.62
CA ALA A 136 -9.03 -8.44 -3.59
C ALA A 136 -10.50 -8.05 -3.82
N GLN A 137 -11.29 -7.83 -2.76
CA GLN A 137 -12.70 -7.45 -2.89
C GLN A 137 -12.93 -6.05 -3.45
N THR A 138 -11.97 -5.14 -3.30
CA THR A 138 -12.11 -3.75 -3.70
C THR A 138 -11.59 -3.49 -5.11
N TYR A 139 -10.45 -4.10 -5.47
CA TYR A 139 -9.75 -3.78 -6.71
C TYR A 139 -9.78 -4.90 -7.76
N TYR A 140 -9.87 -6.17 -7.35
CA TYR A 140 -9.83 -7.31 -8.26
C TYR A 140 -11.20 -7.88 -8.58
N CYS A 141 -12.04 -8.09 -7.56
CA CYS A 141 -13.34 -8.70 -7.72
C CYS A 141 -14.40 -7.62 -7.98
N PRO A 142 -15.17 -7.69 -9.08
CA PRO A 142 -16.20 -6.72 -9.37
C PRO A 142 -17.31 -6.78 -8.31
N LYS A 143 -17.61 -5.63 -7.68
CA LYS A 143 -18.86 -5.44 -6.95
C LYS A 143 -19.93 -5.02 -7.93
N ASN A 144 -20.97 -5.85 -8.11
CA ASN A 144 -22.25 -5.49 -8.74
C ASN A 144 -22.14 -4.70 -10.08
N GLY A 145 -21.47 -5.27 -11.09
CA GLY A 145 -21.52 -4.74 -12.46
C GLY A 145 -20.71 -3.48 -12.74
N ALA A 146 -19.83 -3.06 -11.83
CA ALA A 146 -18.80 -2.06 -12.15
C ALA A 146 -17.73 -2.65 -13.08
N PRO A 147 -17.19 -1.88 -14.05
CA PRO A 147 -16.15 -2.36 -14.95
C PRO A 147 -14.92 -2.81 -14.14
N ASN A 148 -14.41 -4.00 -14.46
CA ASN A 148 -13.19 -4.54 -13.88
C ASN A 148 -12.09 -3.50 -14.06
N ARG A 149 -11.49 -3.04 -12.96
CA ARG A 149 -10.30 -2.16 -13.00
C ARG A 149 -9.03 -2.94 -13.33
N VAL A 150 -9.15 -4.20 -13.74
CA VAL A 150 -8.06 -5.17 -13.91
C VAL A 150 -8.07 -5.69 -15.34
N ASP A 151 -7.28 -5.05 -16.19
CA ASP A 151 -7.08 -5.47 -17.59
C ASP A 151 -5.82 -6.35 -17.78
N TRP A 152 -5.08 -6.59 -16.68
CA TRP A 152 -3.75 -7.19 -16.74
C TRP A 152 -3.66 -8.63 -16.21
N MET A 153 -4.78 -9.22 -15.79
CA MET A 153 -4.84 -10.61 -15.36
C MET A 153 -5.77 -11.40 -16.28
N SER A 154 -5.45 -12.68 -16.47
CA SER A 154 -6.38 -13.59 -17.12
C SER A 154 -7.62 -13.79 -16.26
N GLU A 155 -8.77 -14.00 -16.91
CA GLU A 155 -10.05 -14.27 -16.24
C GLU A 155 -9.92 -15.44 -15.25
N GLU A 156 -9.24 -16.52 -15.63
CA GLU A 156 -9.01 -17.68 -14.76
C GLU A 156 -8.28 -17.33 -13.46
N ASN A 157 -7.25 -16.48 -13.52
CA ASN A 157 -6.50 -16.10 -12.32
C ASN A 157 -7.29 -15.13 -11.45
N LEU A 158 -8.11 -14.28 -12.06
CA LEU A 158 -9.03 -13.39 -11.37
C LEU A 158 -10.09 -14.20 -10.62
N ASP A 159 -10.69 -15.19 -11.28
CA ASP A 159 -11.69 -16.08 -10.67
C ASP A 159 -11.11 -16.86 -9.48
N LYS A 160 -9.92 -17.45 -9.64
CA LYS A 160 -9.22 -18.13 -8.53
C LYS A 160 -8.96 -17.20 -7.34
N LEU A 161 -8.52 -15.97 -7.61
CA LEU A 161 -8.29 -14.97 -6.56
C LEU A 161 -9.61 -14.60 -5.86
N CYS A 162 -10.70 -14.42 -6.60
CA CYS A 162 -11.99 -14.09 -6.03
C CYS A 162 -12.62 -15.24 -5.24
N GLU A 163 -12.49 -16.48 -5.71
CA GLU A 163 -12.90 -17.65 -4.95
C GLU A 163 -12.12 -17.82 -3.65
N LYS A 164 -10.79 -17.68 -3.71
CA LYS A 164 -9.92 -17.72 -2.53
C LYS A 164 -10.35 -16.65 -1.52
N THR A 165 -10.55 -15.42 -1.99
CA THR A 165 -10.97 -14.29 -1.17
C THR A 165 -12.34 -14.52 -0.53
N ARG A 166 -13.31 -15.06 -1.27
CA ARG A 166 -14.64 -15.39 -0.76
C ARG A 166 -14.59 -16.44 0.34
N LYS A 167 -13.71 -17.44 0.23
CA LYS A 167 -13.50 -18.48 1.25
C LYS A 167 -12.79 -17.94 2.49
N LEU A 168 -11.84 -17.02 2.32
CA LEU A 168 -11.08 -16.43 3.43
C LEU A 168 -11.86 -15.36 4.20
N ALA A 169 -12.74 -14.60 3.54
CA ALA A 169 -13.52 -13.53 4.17
C ALA A 169 -14.25 -13.92 5.48
N PRO A 170 -14.95 -15.08 5.58
CA PRO A 170 -15.58 -15.50 6.84
C PRO A 170 -14.60 -16.07 7.88
N LEU A 171 -13.36 -16.40 7.48
CA LEU A 171 -12.32 -16.99 8.34
C LEU A 171 -11.38 -15.94 8.95
N LEU A 172 -11.56 -14.66 8.61
CA LEU A 172 -10.74 -13.58 9.13
C LEU A 172 -10.88 -13.44 10.66
N ILE A 173 -9.79 -12.99 11.29
CA ILE A 173 -9.73 -12.74 12.73
C ILE A 173 -10.84 -11.76 13.13
N GLY A 174 -11.62 -12.11 14.15
CA GLY A 174 -12.74 -11.31 14.65
C GLY A 174 -14.08 -11.56 13.95
N LYS A 175 -14.13 -12.42 12.91
CA LYS A 175 -15.40 -12.89 12.33
C LYS A 175 -15.95 -14.09 13.10
N LYS A 176 -17.28 -14.21 13.11
CA LYS A 176 -17.95 -15.39 13.68
C LYS A 176 -17.65 -16.59 12.78
N ALA A 177 -17.05 -17.63 13.37
CA ALA A 177 -16.78 -18.86 12.66
C ALA A 177 -18.08 -19.46 12.08
N PRO A 178 -18.06 -19.96 10.83
CA PRO A 178 -19.21 -20.65 10.26
C PRO A 178 -19.53 -21.89 11.08
N TYR A 179 -20.82 -22.18 11.23
CA TYR A 179 -21.28 -23.39 11.91
C TYR A 179 -20.83 -24.61 11.11
N LEU A 180 -20.21 -25.55 11.81
CA LEU A 180 -19.81 -26.84 11.28
C LEU A 180 -20.54 -27.93 12.06
N CYS A 181 -21.44 -28.65 11.39
CA CYS A 181 -22.04 -29.86 11.96
C CYS A 181 -21.10 -31.03 11.63
N LEU A 182 -20.55 -31.66 12.66
CA LEU A 182 -19.73 -32.86 12.54
C LEU A 182 -20.48 -34.03 13.17
N THR A 183 -20.41 -35.19 12.53
CA THR A 183 -20.89 -36.43 13.12
C THR A 183 -19.98 -36.83 14.27
N ASP A 184 -20.57 -37.36 15.34
CA ASP A 184 -19.80 -38.04 16.39
C ASP A 184 -19.06 -39.26 15.79
N SER A 185 -18.05 -39.75 16.51
CA SER A 185 -17.27 -40.95 16.22
C SER A 185 -18.11 -42.22 15.97
N THR A 186 -19.37 -42.20 16.36
CA THR A 186 -20.35 -43.28 16.15
C THR A 186 -21.21 -43.10 14.90
N GLU A 187 -21.14 -41.96 14.20
CA GLU A 187 -21.94 -41.60 13.02
C GLU A 187 -23.47 -41.61 13.21
N GLU A 188 -23.97 -41.78 14.45
CA GLU A 188 -25.41 -41.97 14.71
C GLU A 188 -26.18 -40.68 15.01
N ASN A 189 -25.52 -39.62 15.49
CA ASN A 189 -26.18 -38.34 15.83
C ASN A 189 -25.59 -37.18 15.01
N TRP A 190 -26.49 -36.39 14.43
CA TRP A 190 -26.22 -35.19 13.61
C TRP A 190 -26.62 -33.91 14.34
#